data_AF-A0AAV4AP05-F1
#
_entry.id   AF-A0AAV4AP05-F1
#
_cell.length_a   1.000
_cell.length_b   1.000
_cell.length_c   1.000
_cell.angle_alpha   90.00
_cell.angle_beta   90.00
_cell.angle_gamma   90.00
#
_symmetry.space_group_name_H-M   'P 1'
#
loop_
_entity.id
_entity.type
_entity.pdbx_description
1 polymer ?
#
loop_
_entity_poly.entity_id
_entity_poly.type
_entity_poly.pdbx_seq_one_letter_code
_entity_poly.pdbx_strand_id
1 'polypeptide(L)'
;MVRSTVHWGINIRGRNTAWGRKKGSTWHNQFHIYKLVWTTDHIAGYFLGPNIWASGGKMAPFDQEFYFIMNVAVGGTSGNFPDEPSRWNKPWRNNSPNPAKDFWDGRNDWLPTWKGDQVAMIVDWVQFKNL
;
A
#
# COMPACT_ATOMS: atom_id res chain seq x y z
N MET A 1 2.79 -8.69 -3.81
CA MET A 1 1.78 -8.86 -2.73
C MET A 1 0.91 -7.62 -2.76
N VAL A 2 -0.39 -7.76 -2.49
CA VAL A 2 -1.27 -6.62 -2.19
C VAL A 2 -1.57 -6.65 -0.70
N ARG A 3 -1.43 -5.52 -0.01
CA ARG A 3 -1.67 -5.36 1.43
C ARG A 3 -2.60 -4.18 1.65
N SER A 4 -3.48 -4.30 2.65
CA SER A 4 -4.31 -3.22 3.16
C SER A 4 -4.17 -3.14 4.67
N THR A 5 -4.16 -1.91 5.18
CA THR A 5 -4.12 -1.63 6.61
C THR A 5 -5.08 -0.49 6.89
N VAL A 6 -5.91 -0.64 7.91
CA VAL A 6 -6.78 0.42 8.43
C VAL A 6 -6.32 0.74 9.84
N HIS A 7 -6.02 2.01 10.10
CA HIS A 7 -5.66 2.51 11.42
C HIS A 7 -6.74 3.47 11.91
N TRP A 8 -7.17 3.36 13.16
CA TRP A 8 -8.15 4.29 13.75
C TRP A 8 -7.98 4.38 15.26
N GLY A 9 -8.27 5.56 15.82
CA GLY A 9 -8.28 5.79 17.27
C GLY A 9 -6.99 5.42 18.01
N ILE A 10 -7.00 5.65 19.32
CA ILE A 10 -5.95 5.20 20.24
C ILE A 10 -6.64 4.39 21.34
N ASN A 11 -6.05 3.27 21.72
CA ASN A 11 -6.44 2.47 22.87
C ASN A 11 -5.23 2.27 23.80
N ILE A 12 -5.43 1.60 24.94
CA ILE A 12 -4.38 1.35 25.94
C ILE A 12 -3.17 0.54 25.43
N ARG A 13 -3.31 -0.14 24.29
CA ARG A 13 -2.26 -0.92 23.60
C ARG A 13 -1.70 -0.18 22.37
N GLY A 14 -2.09 1.06 22.12
CA GLY A 14 -1.66 1.86 20.96
C GLY A 14 -2.78 2.12 19.95
N ARG A 15 -2.43 2.41 18.69
CA ARG A 15 -3.43 2.69 17.64
C ARG A 15 -4.18 1.43 17.25
N ASN A 16 -5.50 1.48 17.11
CA ASN A 16 -6.22 0.33 16.56
C ASN A 16 -5.76 0.13 15.12
N THR A 17 -5.49 -1.12 14.79
CA THR A 17 -4.97 -1.51 13.49
C THR A 17 -5.63 -2.81 13.09
N ALA A 18 -6.22 -2.83 11.91
CA ALA A 18 -6.57 -4.07 11.23
C ALA A 18 -5.76 -4.12 9.92
N TRP A 19 -5.33 -5.31 9.52
CA TRP A 19 -4.60 -5.49 8.27
C TRP A 19 -5.00 -6.78 7.56
N GLY A 20 -4.93 -6.77 6.23
CA GLY A 20 -5.17 -7.92 5.36
C GLY A 20 -4.14 -7.96 4.23
N ARG A 21 -3.88 -9.15 3.67
CA ARG A 21 -2.97 -9.30 2.54
C ARG A 21 -3.37 -10.45 1.64
N LYS A 22 -3.13 -10.30 0.33
CA LYS A 22 -3.15 -11.40 -0.64
C LYS A 22 -1.77 -11.57 -1.24
N LYS A 23 -1.26 -12.81 -1.13
CA LYS A 23 -0.04 -13.24 -1.79
C LYS A 23 -0.40 -13.79 -3.17
N GLY A 24 0.48 -13.53 -4.13
CA GLY A 24 0.38 -13.99 -5.51
C GLY A 24 1.57 -13.42 -6.28
N SER A 25 1.97 -14.12 -7.34
CA SER A 25 2.93 -13.63 -8.32
C SER A 25 2.25 -12.63 -9.26
N THR A 26 3.00 -11.63 -9.74
CA THR A 26 2.63 -10.72 -10.85
C THR A 26 1.36 -9.88 -10.66
N TRP A 27 1.47 -8.80 -9.87
CA TRP A 27 0.43 -7.75 -9.75
C TRP A 27 0.75 -6.47 -10.56
N HIS A 28 1.78 -6.52 -11.40
CA HIS A 28 2.36 -5.33 -12.05
C HIS A 28 2.13 -5.28 -13.57
N ASN A 29 1.65 -6.36 -14.18
CA ASN A 29 1.61 -6.53 -15.64
C ASN A 29 0.19 -6.53 -16.25
N GLN A 30 -0.83 -6.20 -15.46
CA GLN A 30 -2.22 -6.10 -15.92
C GLN A 30 -3.02 -5.17 -14.99
N PHE A 31 -4.16 -4.67 -15.47
CA PHE A 31 -5.08 -3.92 -14.64
C PHE A 31 -5.80 -4.82 -13.63
N HIS A 32 -6.11 -4.25 -12.47
CA HIS A 32 -6.84 -4.93 -11.42
C HIS A 32 -7.92 -4.02 -10.83
N ILE A 33 -9.05 -4.60 -10.46
CA ILE A 33 -10.13 -3.87 -9.80
C ILE A 33 -9.92 -3.88 -8.30
N TYR A 34 -9.81 -2.69 -7.75
CA TYR A 34 -9.81 -2.38 -6.33
C TYR A 34 -11.16 -1.77 -5.98
N LYS A 35 -11.84 -2.33 -4.98
CA LYS A 35 -13.12 -1.78 -4.51
C LYS A 35 -13.01 -1.46 -3.02
N LEU A 36 -13.45 -0.26 -2.65
CA LEU A 36 -13.61 0.17 -1.28
C LEU A 36 -15.10 0.34 -1.01
N VAL A 37 -15.59 -0.29 0.05
CA VAL A 37 -16.90 -0.01 0.63
C VAL A 37 -16.65 0.82 1.86
N TRP A 38 -17.31 1.97 1.93
CA TRP A 38 -17.18 2.91 3.02
C TRP A 38 -18.59 3.24 3.52
N THR A 39 -18.83 2.98 4.80
CA THR A 39 -20.03 3.40 5.53
C THR A 39 -19.61 4.16 6.78
N THR A 40 -20.58 4.74 7.48
CA THR A 40 -20.36 5.41 8.79
C THR A 40 -19.69 4.50 9.82
N ASP A 41 -19.87 3.18 9.68
CA ASP A 41 -19.49 2.21 10.72
C ASP A 41 -18.20 1.45 10.37
N HIS A 42 -17.86 1.34 9.08
CA HIS A 42 -16.70 0.60 8.63
C HIS A 42 -16.21 1.02 7.24
N ILE A 43 -14.93 0.76 7.01
CA ILE A 43 -14.33 0.70 5.67
C ILE A 43 -13.94 -0.74 5.42
N ALA A 44 -14.27 -1.30 4.25
CA ALA A 44 -13.86 -2.63 3.82
C ALA A 44 -13.38 -2.57 2.38
N GLY A 45 -12.22 -3.16 2.12
CA GLY A 45 -11.68 -3.25 0.77
C GLY A 45 -11.86 -4.64 0.16
N TYR A 46 -11.84 -4.70 -1.16
CA TYR A 46 -12.02 -5.90 -1.95
C TYR A 46 -11.04 -5.86 -3.11
N PHE A 47 -10.56 -7.05 -3.50
CA PHE A 47 -9.61 -7.17 -4.60
C PHE A 47 -9.86 -8.46 -5.37
N LEU A 48 -10.30 -8.31 -6.62
CA LEU A 48 -10.65 -9.41 -7.52
C LEU A 48 -11.55 -10.47 -6.86
N GLY A 49 -12.65 -10.04 -6.19
CA GLY A 49 -13.62 -10.94 -5.55
C GLY A 49 -13.88 -10.61 -4.08
N PRO A 50 -13.84 -11.61 -3.15
CA PRO A 50 -14.32 -11.44 -1.78
C PRO A 50 -13.51 -10.40 -0.98
N ASN A 51 -14.03 -10.00 0.18
CA ASN A 51 -13.34 -9.10 1.09
C ASN A 51 -12.01 -9.75 1.52
N ILE A 52 -10.90 -9.10 1.24
CA ILE A 52 -9.56 -9.51 1.70
C ILE A 52 -8.86 -8.43 2.53
N TRP A 53 -9.55 -7.32 2.80
CA TRP A 53 -8.98 -6.11 3.37
C TRP A 53 -9.49 -5.93 4.79
N ALA A 54 -8.66 -5.32 5.60
CA ALA A 54 -9.03 -4.96 6.95
C ALA A 54 -10.20 -3.99 6.99
N SER A 55 -11.05 -4.14 8.01
CA SER A 55 -12.06 -3.15 8.36
C SER A 55 -11.81 -2.50 9.71
N GLY A 56 -12.21 -1.23 9.81
CA GLY A 56 -12.34 -0.55 11.10
C GLY A 56 -13.71 -0.81 11.71
N GLY A 57 -13.83 -0.60 13.03
CA GLY A 57 -15.10 -0.73 13.75
C GLY A 57 -15.76 0.62 14.04
N LYS A 58 -16.93 0.59 14.69
CA LYS A 58 -17.80 1.75 15.01
C LYS A 58 -17.13 2.96 15.67
N MET A 59 -15.97 2.76 16.31
CA MET A 59 -15.21 3.84 16.94
C MET A 59 -14.22 4.54 15.98
N ALA A 60 -14.21 4.16 14.70
CA ALA A 60 -13.46 4.84 13.66
C ALA A 60 -14.28 6.01 13.11
N PRO A 61 -13.67 7.17 12.85
CA PRO A 61 -14.37 8.38 12.40
C PRO A 61 -14.70 8.32 10.89
N PHE A 62 -15.36 7.24 10.45
CA PHE A 62 -15.72 7.03 9.04
C PHE A 62 -16.99 7.81 8.63
N ASP A 63 -17.46 8.71 9.46
CA ASP A 63 -18.62 9.57 9.30
C ASP A 63 -18.27 11.01 8.87
N GLN A 64 -17.02 11.24 8.47
CA GLN A 64 -16.50 12.54 8.03
C GLN A 64 -16.09 12.54 6.56
N GLU A 65 -15.84 13.71 5.98
CA GLU A 65 -15.30 13.79 4.62
C GLU A 65 -13.83 13.33 4.59
N PHE A 66 -13.46 12.57 3.55
CA PHE A 66 -12.10 12.07 3.35
C PHE A 66 -11.59 12.41 1.94
N TYR A 67 -10.27 12.54 1.83
CA TYR A 67 -9.59 12.60 0.55
C TYR A 67 -9.16 11.20 0.11
N PHE A 68 -9.41 10.89 -1.16
CA PHE A 68 -8.83 9.72 -1.80
C PHE A 68 -7.48 10.08 -2.43
N ILE A 69 -6.40 9.48 -1.94
CA ILE A 69 -5.03 9.75 -2.39
C ILE A 69 -4.46 8.47 -3.02
N MET A 70 -3.88 8.61 -4.21
CA MET A 70 -3.12 7.55 -4.87
C MET A 70 -1.70 8.04 -5.13
N ASN A 71 -0.70 7.23 -4.80
CA ASN A 71 0.69 7.58 -5.00
C ASN A 71 1.56 6.34 -5.30
N VAL A 72 2.68 6.57 -5.97
CA VAL A 72 3.78 5.62 -6.07
C VAL A 72 4.88 6.08 -5.12
N ALA A 73 5.36 5.17 -4.26
CA ALA A 73 6.46 5.44 -3.34
C ALA A 73 7.48 4.31 -3.37
N VAL A 74 8.73 4.66 -3.10
CA VAL A 74 9.90 3.77 -3.09
C VAL A 74 10.69 3.98 -1.79
N GLY A 75 11.59 3.07 -1.45
CA GLY A 75 12.46 3.22 -0.27
C GLY A 75 11.83 2.81 1.07
N GLY A 76 10.71 2.09 1.06
CA GLY A 76 10.03 1.67 2.31
C GLY A 76 10.84 0.67 3.15
N THR A 77 10.76 0.81 4.48
CA THR A 77 11.47 -0.05 5.47
C THR A 77 10.56 -0.99 6.27
N SER A 78 9.26 -1.04 5.95
CA SER A 78 8.25 -1.82 6.68
C SER A 78 8.37 -3.35 6.52
N GLY A 79 9.48 -3.86 5.97
CA GLY A 79 9.72 -5.29 5.73
C GLY A 79 8.98 -5.87 4.52
N ASN A 80 8.30 -5.04 3.73
CA ASN A 80 7.63 -5.48 2.49
C ASN A 80 8.64 -5.90 1.41
N PHE A 81 9.83 -5.29 1.42
CA PHE A 81 10.97 -5.63 0.58
C PHE A 81 12.06 -6.23 1.48
N PRO A 82 12.26 -7.57 1.46
CA PRO A 82 13.24 -8.23 2.33
C PRO A 82 14.66 -7.76 2.01
N ASP A 83 15.52 -7.71 3.04
CA ASP A 83 16.93 -7.37 2.85
C ASP A 83 17.71 -8.57 2.28
N GLU A 84 17.63 -9.73 2.92
CA GLU A 84 18.18 -10.99 2.39
C GLU A 84 17.33 -12.21 2.81
N PRO A 85 17.23 -13.28 1.99
CA PRO A 85 17.68 -13.33 0.60
C PRO A 85 16.80 -12.43 -0.28
N SER A 86 17.41 -11.46 -0.97
CA SER A 86 16.72 -10.59 -1.92
C SER A 86 16.98 -11.06 -3.35
N ARG A 87 15.92 -11.17 -4.16
CA ARG A 87 16.04 -11.39 -5.62
C ARG A 87 16.30 -10.10 -6.39
N TRP A 88 16.53 -8.99 -5.70
CA TRP A 88 16.62 -7.63 -6.26
C TRP A 88 17.82 -6.93 -5.65
N ASN A 89 18.55 -6.15 -6.46
CA ASN A 89 19.63 -5.29 -5.97
C ASN A 89 19.02 -4.09 -5.23
N LYS A 90 18.61 -4.31 -3.97
CA LYS A 90 17.97 -3.30 -3.13
C LYS A 90 19.06 -2.45 -2.45
N PRO A 91 19.19 -1.15 -2.77
CA PRO A 91 20.30 -0.33 -2.28
C PRO A 91 20.17 0.14 -0.82
N TRP A 92 19.06 -0.14 -0.14
CA TRP A 92 18.83 0.25 1.26
C TRP A 92 18.48 -0.96 2.13
N ARG A 93 18.83 -0.91 3.42
CA ARG A 93 18.43 -1.93 4.41
C ARG A 93 17.28 -1.43 5.26
N ASN A 94 16.39 -2.34 5.69
CA ASN A 94 15.24 -1.99 6.52
C ASN A 94 15.65 -1.42 7.89
N ASN A 95 16.82 -1.80 8.40
CA ASN A 95 17.37 -1.37 9.69
C ASN A 95 18.51 -0.34 9.58
N SER A 96 18.77 0.21 8.38
CA SER A 96 19.77 1.26 8.22
C SER A 96 19.42 2.48 9.09
N PRO A 97 20.41 3.18 9.67
CA PRO A 97 20.17 4.47 10.31
C PRO A 97 19.70 5.54 9.31
N ASN A 98 20.02 5.41 8.02
CA ASN A 98 19.70 6.40 6.98
C ASN A 98 19.21 5.74 5.69
N PRO A 99 18.10 4.97 5.72
CA PRO A 99 17.67 4.15 4.58
C PRO A 99 17.31 4.97 3.34
N ALA A 100 16.79 6.19 3.52
CA ALA A 100 16.50 7.11 2.42
C ALA A 100 17.78 7.62 1.73
N LYS A 101 18.85 7.84 2.51
CA LYS A 101 20.16 8.21 1.97
C LYS A 101 20.76 7.05 1.20
N ASP A 102 20.75 5.85 1.76
CA ASP A 102 21.27 4.65 1.09
C ASP A 102 20.53 4.39 -0.23
N PHE A 103 19.20 4.55 -0.22
CA PHE A 103 18.39 4.49 -1.44
C PHE A 103 18.85 5.53 -2.48
N TRP A 104 19.07 6.78 -2.07
CA TRP A 104 19.51 7.85 -2.97
C TRP A 104 20.94 7.69 -3.49
N ASP A 105 21.85 7.16 -2.68
CA ASP A 105 23.23 6.91 -3.08
C ASP A 105 23.30 5.82 -4.16
N GLY A 106 22.42 4.82 -4.10
CA GLY A 106 22.25 3.79 -5.12
C GLY A 106 21.57 4.24 -6.42
N ARG A 107 21.25 5.53 -6.59
CA ARG A 107 20.48 6.04 -7.75
C ARG A 107 21.09 5.73 -9.10
N ASN A 108 22.41 5.61 -9.20
CA ASN A 108 23.04 5.27 -10.47
C ASN A 108 22.64 3.86 -10.97
N ASP A 109 22.23 2.97 -10.07
CA ASP A 109 21.77 1.63 -10.43
C ASP A 109 20.30 1.61 -10.83
N TRP A 110 19.43 2.30 -10.07
CA TRP A 110 17.99 2.22 -10.27
C TRP A 110 17.41 3.32 -11.16
N LEU A 111 17.95 4.54 -11.15
CA LEU A 111 17.38 5.65 -11.91
C LEU A 111 17.34 5.38 -13.42
N PRO A 112 18.37 4.77 -14.05
CA PRO A 112 18.31 4.41 -15.47
C PRO A 112 17.25 3.36 -15.80
N THR A 113 16.73 2.62 -14.81
CA THR A 113 15.68 1.60 -15.00
C THR A 113 14.28 2.21 -15.06
N TRP A 114 14.11 3.46 -14.63
CA TRP A 114 12.80 4.13 -14.60
C TRP A 114 12.46 4.70 -15.97
N LYS A 115 11.81 3.89 -16.80
CA LYS A 115 11.50 4.23 -18.20
C LYS A 115 9.99 4.21 -18.48
N GLY A 116 9.44 5.39 -18.72
CA GLY A 116 8.05 5.57 -19.14
C GLY A 116 7.05 4.84 -18.25
N ASP A 117 6.05 4.24 -18.88
CA ASP A 117 4.92 3.63 -18.20
C ASP A 117 5.27 2.34 -17.43
N GLN A 118 6.46 1.76 -17.63
CA GLN A 118 6.89 0.53 -16.93
C GLN A 118 7.02 0.71 -15.41
N VAL A 119 7.21 1.95 -14.96
CA VAL A 119 7.35 2.32 -13.53
C VAL A 119 6.25 3.26 -13.06
N ALA A 120 5.29 3.59 -13.92
CA ALA A 120 4.18 4.48 -13.59
C ALA A 120 3.04 3.72 -12.90
N MET A 121 2.25 4.43 -12.10
CA MET A 121 0.91 3.98 -11.75
C MET A 121 -0.03 4.40 -12.87
N ILE A 122 -0.57 3.40 -13.57
CA ILE A 122 -1.53 3.62 -14.65
C ILE A 122 -2.94 3.37 -14.11
N VAL A 123 -3.81 4.36 -14.25
CA VAL A 123 -5.21 4.30 -13.81
C VAL A 123 -6.09 4.47 -15.03
N ASP A 124 -6.90 3.45 -15.31
CA ASP A 124 -7.88 3.48 -16.41
C ASP A 124 -9.10 4.33 -16.02
N TRP A 125 -9.71 4.04 -14.86
CA TRP A 125 -10.83 4.81 -14.34
C TRP A 125 -10.89 4.79 -12.81
N VAL A 126 -11.59 5.79 -12.26
CA VAL A 126 -12.04 5.84 -10.87
C VAL A 126 -13.54 6.11 -10.88
N GLN A 127 -14.29 5.35 -10.07
CA GLN A 127 -15.73 5.51 -9.97
C GLN A 127 -16.15 5.60 -8.51
N PHE A 128 -16.88 6.67 -8.19
CA PHE A 128 -17.59 6.81 -6.93
C PHE A 128 -19.05 6.45 -7.14
N LYS A 129 -19.58 5.57 -6.28
CA LYS A 129 -20.99 5.19 -6.28
C LYS A 129 -21.56 5.42 -4.89
N ASN A 130 -22.59 6.23 -4.82
CA ASN A 130 -23.48 6.26 -3.66
C ASN A 130 -24.51 5.16 -3.87
N LEU A 131 -24.63 4.27 -2.89
CA LEU A 131 -25.65 3.21 -2.88
C LEU A 131 -26.98 3.76 -2.36
#